data_AF-A0A836RPK0-F1
#
_entry.id   AF-A0A836RPK0-F1
#
_cell.length_a   1.000
_cell.length_b   1.000
_cell.length_c   1.000
_cell.angle_alpha   90.00
_cell.angle_beta   90.00
_cell.angle_gamma   90.00
#
_symmetry.space_group_name_H-M   'P 1'
#
loop_
_entity.id
_entity.type
_entity.pdbx_description
1 polymer ?
#
loop_
_entity_poly.entity_id
_entity_poly.type
_entity_poly.pdbx_seq_one_letter_code
_entity_poly.pdbx_strand_id
1 'polypeptide(L)'
;MRQLWNQLSKYRAQKFLEHWIARARASGVRMLVKFSNTLSAHRAGLLSYYDYPISTGPLEGTNNKIKTMQRQAYGFRDKEFFKLKIMAIHRSGYALIG
;
A
#
# COMPACT_ATOMS: atom_id res chain seq x y z
N MET A 1 -1.03 -12.47 8.82
CA MET A 1 -1.53 -11.23 8.20
C MET A 1 -2.42 -11.45 6.99
N ARG A 2 -2.11 -12.40 6.07
CA ARG A 2 -3.03 -12.79 4.97
C ARG A 2 -4.44 -13.18 5.44
N GLN A 3 -4.55 -13.75 6.64
CA GLN A 3 -5.81 -14.10 7.29
C GLN A 3 -6.71 -12.90 7.65
N LEU A 4 -6.18 -11.66 7.68
CA LEU A 4 -7.00 -10.47 7.93
C LEU A 4 -8.06 -10.33 6.84
N TRP A 5 -7.69 -10.52 5.57
CA TRP A 5 -8.55 -10.33 4.40
C TRP A 5 -9.50 -11.50 4.15
N ASN A 6 -9.25 -12.65 4.76
CA ASN A 6 -10.09 -13.84 4.67
C ASN A 6 -11.21 -13.87 5.72
N GLN A 7 -11.38 -12.81 6.52
CA GLN A 7 -12.46 -12.76 7.50
C GLN A 7 -13.80 -12.50 6.82
N LEU A 8 -14.85 -13.15 7.32
CA LEU A 8 -16.20 -13.08 6.77
C LEU A 8 -16.91 -11.73 7.00
N SER A 9 -16.40 -10.91 7.92
CA SER A 9 -17.00 -9.61 8.22
C SER A 9 -15.98 -8.62 8.77
N LYS A 10 -16.28 -7.33 8.59
CA LYS A 10 -15.50 -6.20 9.14
C LYS A 10 -15.27 -6.34 10.64
N TYR A 11 -16.30 -6.77 11.39
CA TYR A 11 -16.19 -6.99 12.83
C TYR A 11 -15.17 -8.09 13.19
N ARG A 12 -15.18 -9.22 12.47
CA ARG A 12 -14.20 -10.30 12.67
C ARG A 12 -12.80 -9.88 12.26
N ALA A 13 -12.67 -9.12 11.17
CA ALA A 13 -11.40 -8.52 10.76
C ALA A 13 -10.83 -7.57 11.81
N GLN A 14 -11.69 -6.72 12.41
CA GLN A 14 -11.30 -5.83 13.49
C GLN A 14 -10.79 -6.60 14.70
N LYS A 15 -11.55 -7.60 15.18
CA LYS A 15 -11.14 -8.43 16.32
C LYS A 15 -9.84 -9.17 16.04
N PHE A 16 -9.68 -9.71 14.83
CA PHE A 16 -8.43 -10.35 14.40
C PHE A 16 -7.25 -9.37 14.44
N LEU A 17 -7.43 -8.15 13.92
CA LEU A 17 -6.41 -7.11 13.91
C LEU A 17 -6.01 -6.70 15.32
N GLU A 18 -6.98 -6.49 16.21
CA GLU A 18 -6.76 -6.16 17.62
C GLU A 18 -5.95 -7.26 18.33
N HIS A 19 -6.34 -8.53 18.18
CA HIS A 19 -5.61 -9.67 18.74
C HIS A 19 -4.19 -9.79 18.17
N TRP A 20 -4.02 -9.52 16.88
CA TRP A 20 -2.70 -9.56 16.25
C TRP A 20 -1.79 -8.45 16.80
N ILE A 21 -2.30 -7.22 16.94
CA ILE A 21 -1.57 -6.09 17.53
C ILE A 21 -1.19 -6.39 18.97
N ALA A 22 -2.11 -6.95 19.77
CA ALA A 22 -1.83 -7.31 21.16
C ALA A 22 -0.69 -8.33 21.26
N ARG A 23 -0.71 -9.39 20.44
CA ARG A 23 0.38 -10.38 20.38
C ARG A 23 1.69 -9.78 19.90
N ALA A 24 1.66 -8.92 18.88
CA ALA A 24 2.86 -8.26 18.37
C ALA A 24 3.50 -7.34 19.43
N ARG A 25 2.70 -6.65 20.24
CA ARG A 25 3.18 -5.86 21.38
C ARG A 25 3.75 -6.73 22.49
N ALA A 26 3.04 -7.79 22.85
CA ALA A 26 3.49 -8.74 23.89
C ALA A 26 4.76 -9.51 23.50
N SER A 27 5.06 -9.65 22.20
CA SER A 27 6.26 -10.35 21.73
C SER A 27 7.59 -9.68 22.13
N GLY A 28 7.58 -8.39 22.50
CA GLY A 28 8.79 -7.63 22.83
C GLY A 28 9.73 -7.38 21.64
N VAL A 29 9.47 -7.96 20.46
CA VAL A 29 10.28 -7.78 19.26
C VAL A 29 10.07 -6.36 18.74
N ARG A 30 11.08 -5.50 18.89
CA ARG A 30 11.02 -4.07 18.60
C ARG A 30 10.45 -3.74 17.22
N MET A 31 10.80 -4.54 16.20
CA MET A 31 10.27 -4.40 14.84
C MET A 31 8.77 -4.71 14.75
N LEU A 32 8.30 -5.78 15.41
CA LEU A 32 6.87 -6.14 15.44
C LEU A 32 6.06 -5.15 16.25
N VAL A 33 6.61 -4.63 17.36
CA VAL A 33 5.98 -3.56 18.15
C VAL A 33 5.79 -2.31 17.29
N LYS A 34 6.85 -1.85 16.59
CA LYS A 34 6.78 -0.69 15.70
C LYS A 34 5.75 -0.90 14.59
N PHE A 35 5.76 -2.07 13.95
CA PHE A 35 4.81 -2.41 12.89
C PHE A 35 3.35 -2.47 13.41
N SER A 36 3.13 -3.00 14.62
CA SER A 36 1.81 -3.02 15.26
C SER A 36 1.25 -1.62 15.52
N ASN A 37 2.12 -0.66 15.85
CA ASN A 37 1.72 0.74 16.06
C ASN A 37 1.30 1.39 14.75
N THR A 38 2.03 1.15 13.66
CA THR A 38 1.65 1.60 12.32
C THR A 38 0.30 1.00 11.90
N LEU A 39 0.10 -0.30 12.09
CA LEU A 39 -1.18 -0.96 11.80
C LEU A 39 -2.33 -0.42 12.64
N SER A 40 -2.09 -0.10 13.91
CA SER A 40 -3.08 0.51 14.80
C SER A 40 -3.49 1.91 14.33
N ALA A 41 -2.53 2.73 13.90
CA ALA A 41 -2.79 4.07 13.37
C ALA A 41 -3.60 4.03 12.07
N HIS A 42 -3.35 3.05 11.20
CA HIS A 42 -4.05 2.91 9.90
C HIS A 42 -5.22 1.91 9.93
N ARG A 43 -5.69 1.48 11.11
CA ARG A 43 -6.74 0.46 11.26
C ARG A 43 -8.03 0.79 10.49
N ALA A 44 -8.40 2.06 10.44
CA ALA A 44 -9.61 2.51 9.75
C ALA A 44 -9.53 2.26 8.24
N GLY A 45 -8.40 2.56 7.61
CA GLY A 45 -8.17 2.30 6.19
C GLY A 45 -8.00 0.81 5.84
N LEU A 46 -7.54 0.00 6.80
CA LEU A 46 -7.50 -1.46 6.62
C LEU A 46 -8.91 -2.07 6.67
N LEU A 47 -9.75 -1.59 7.59
CA LEU A 47 -11.12 -2.09 7.74
C LEU A 47 -12.08 -1.54 6.68
N SER A 48 -11.78 -0.39 6.07
CA SER A 48 -12.60 0.16 4.98
C SER A 48 -12.63 -0.71 3.73
N TYR A 49 -11.65 -1.60 3.55
CA TYR A 49 -11.67 -2.63 2.49
C TYR A 49 -12.94 -3.50 2.54
N TYR A 50 -13.49 -3.72 3.74
CA TYR A 50 -14.72 -4.50 3.93
C TYR A 50 -15.99 -3.75 3.54
N ASP A 51 -15.98 -2.43 3.60
CA ASP A 51 -17.10 -1.59 3.15
C ASP A 51 -16.99 -1.31 1.64
N TYR A 52 -15.75 -1.07 1.17
CA TYR A 52 -15.42 -0.79 -0.21
C TYR A 52 -14.20 -1.63 -0.59
N PRO A 53 -14.38 -2.76 -1.30
CA PRO A 53 -13.28 -3.60 -1.76
C PRO A 53 -12.53 -2.93 -2.91
N ILE A 54 -11.87 -1.81 -2.62
CA ILE A 54 -10.94 -1.16 -3.53
C ILE A 54 -9.67 -2.00 -3.50
N SER A 55 -9.46 -2.78 -4.55
CA SER A 55 -8.23 -3.54 -4.74
C SER A 55 -7.03 -2.59 -4.73
N THR A 56 -5.97 -2.90 -3.97
CA THR A 56 -4.70 -2.19 -4.10
C THR A 56 -3.98 -2.50 -5.41
N GLY A 57 -4.47 -3.45 -6.22
CA GLY A 57 -3.84 -3.88 -7.47
C GLY A 57 -3.58 -2.73 -8.48
N PRO A 58 -4.58 -1.90 -8.84
CA PRO A 58 -4.36 -0.74 -9.71
C PRO A 58 -3.40 0.30 -9.11
N LEU A 59 -3.44 0.47 -7.79
CA LEU A 59 -2.56 1.40 -7.05
C LEU A 59 -1.11 0.89 -7.04
N GLU A 60 -0.90 -0.40 -6.78
CA GLU A 60 0.39 -1.08 -6.83
C GLU A 60 0.96 -1.08 -8.25
N GLY A 61 0.12 -1.31 -9.26
CA GLY A 61 0.49 -1.18 -10.67
C GLY A 61 0.98 0.23 -11.00
N THR A 62 0.27 1.26 -10.52
CA THR A 62 0.68 2.66 -10.69
C THR A 62 2.00 2.95 -9.97
N ASN A 63 2.16 2.50 -8.72
CA ASN A 63 3.39 2.65 -7.96
C ASN A 63 4.58 1.96 -8.65
N ASN A 64 4.38 0.77 -9.22
CA ASN A 64 5.42 0.09 -9.98
C ASN A 64 5.79 0.85 -11.26
N LYS A 65 4.81 1.38 -12.01
CA LYS A 65 5.09 2.22 -13.19
C LYS A 65 5.89 3.47 -12.81
N ILE A 66 5.50 4.17 -11.73
CA ILE A 66 6.24 5.35 -11.22
C ILE A 66 7.67 4.97 -10.81
N LYS A 67 7.85 3.87 -10.08
CA LYS A 67 9.17 3.39 -9.66
C LYS A 67 10.05 3.01 -10.85
N THR A 68 9.49 2.40 -11.89
CA THR A 68 10.19 2.12 -13.15
C THR A 68 10.58 3.40 -13.88
N MET A 69 9.67 4.38 -13.98
CA MET A 69 9.99 5.69 -14.54
C MET A 69 11.10 6.41 -13.74
N GLN A 70 11.09 6.35 -12.40
CA GLN A 70 12.17 6.91 -11.57
C GLN A 70 13.51 6.23 -11.86
N ARG A 71 13.53 4.91 -12.06
CA ARG A 71 14.75 4.16 -12.41
C ARG A 71 15.28 4.52 -13.79
N GLN A 72 14.42 4.63 -14.80
CA GLN A 72 14.79 5.12 -16.13
C GLN A 72 15.20 6.59 -16.10
N ALA A 73 14.69 7.36 -15.14
CA ALA A 73 14.99 8.77 -14.98
C ALA A 73 16.25 9.06 -14.13
N TYR A 74 17.09 8.06 -13.84
CA TYR A 74 18.40 8.30 -13.24
C TYR A 74 19.22 9.23 -14.17
N GLY A 75 19.30 10.52 -13.80
CA GLY A 75 19.94 11.57 -14.60
C GLY A 75 19.06 12.80 -14.90
N PHE A 76 17.74 12.74 -14.70
CA PHE A 76 16.88 13.91 -14.94
C PHE A 76 17.07 14.96 -13.82
N ARG A 77 17.70 16.08 -14.15
CA ARG A 77 17.85 17.26 -13.28
C ARG A 77 16.54 18.05 -13.10
N ASP A 78 15.49 17.72 -13.83
CA ASP A 78 14.23 18.46 -13.84
C ASP A 78 13.07 17.66 -13.20
N LYS A 79 12.71 18.07 -11.98
CA LYS A 79 11.62 17.47 -11.19
C LYS A 79 10.24 17.82 -11.72
N GLU A 80 10.07 18.95 -12.41
CA GLU A 80 8.79 19.39 -12.98
C GLU A 80 8.39 18.48 -14.15
N PHE A 81 9.36 18.16 -15.01
CA PHE A 81 9.15 17.22 -16.12
C PHE A 81 8.74 15.82 -15.62
N PHE A 82 9.34 15.36 -14.53
CA PHE A 82 9.00 14.08 -13.91
C PHE A 82 7.56 14.07 -13.36
N LYS A 83 7.12 15.17 -12.74
CA LYS A 83 5.75 15.34 -12.24
C LYS A 83 4.72 15.33 -13.38
N LEU A 84 5.03 16.01 -14.50
CA LEU A 84 4.18 15.99 -15.69
C LEU A 84 4.04 14.58 -16.28
N LYS A 85 5.14 13.80 -16.34
CA LYS A 85 5.10 12.39 -16.76
C LYS A 85 4.25 11.51 -15.84
N ILE A 86 4.31 11.70 -14.53
CA ILE A 86 3.43 10.99 -13.58
C ILE A 86 1.96 11.34 -13.85
N MET A 87 1.63 12.62 -14.01
CA MET A 87 0.25 13.04 -14.29
C MET A 87 -0.27 12.49 -15.62
N ALA A 88 0.58 12.34 -16.63
CA ALA A 88 0.21 11.80 -17.94
C ALA A 88 0.17 10.26 -18.00
N ILE A 89 0.59 9.55 -16.95
CA ILE A 89 0.80 8.08 -16.98
C ILE A 89 -0.48 7.28 -17.27
N HIS A 90 -1.65 7.84 -16.96
CA HIS A 90 -2.95 7.25 -17.24
C HIS A 90 -3.37 7.37 -18.72
N ARG A 91 -2.73 8.25 -19.48
CA ARG A 91 -2.94 8.43 -20.93
C ARG A 91 -1.96 7.61 -21.78
N SER A 92 -0.86 7.16 -21.18
CA SER A 92 0.15 6.35 -21.84
C SER A 92 -0.24 4.87 -21.82
N GLY A 93 -0.99 4.44 -22.84
CA GLY A 93 -0.96 3.04 -23.26
C GLY A 93 0.48 2.68 -23.62
N TYR A 94 1.00 1.57 -23.10
CA TYR A 94 2.37 1.13 -23.35
C TYR A 94 2.57 0.87 -24.86
N ALA A 95 3.05 1.86 -25.59
CA ALA A 95 3.94 1.67 -26.72
C ALA A 95 5.30 2.18 -26.24
N LEU A 96 5.99 1.35 -25.45
CA LEU A 96 7.42 1.55 -25.22
C LEU A 96 8.14 1.14 -26.51
N ILE A 97 8.18 2.06 -27.46
CA ILE A 97 9.12 2.04 -28.57
C ILE A 97 10.30 2.90 -28.12
N GLY A 98 11.46 2.29 -28.04
CA GLY A 98 12.72 2.89 -27.58
C GLY A 98 13.61 1.82 -26.96
#